data_AF-A0A849GGI5-F1
#
_entry.id   AF-A0A849GGI5-F1
#
_cell.length_a   1.000
_cell.length_b   1.000
_cell.length_c   1.000
_cell.angle_alpha   90.00
_cell.angle_beta   90.00
_cell.angle_gamma   90.00
#
_symmetry.space_group_name_H-M   'P 1'
#
loop_
_entity.id
_entity.type
_entity.pdbx_description
1 polymer ?
#
loop_
_entity_poly.entity_id
_entity_poly.type
_entity_poly.pdbx_seq_one_letter_code
_entity_poly.pdbx_strand_id
1 'polypeptide(L)'
;MSTKERWEKRFNRERAARRQAEDLLEQRSRDLYAVNQDLEKAKASLEQRVRERTDALEKAIGSLHDEAEKRLQVEQQLRESRDSAIELAELKSEFIARMSHEIRTPLNAILGLTNLLLDSPLEVQQKQQLETVRSSGQILLRIISDILDMSKIDADKLDLEFAPVNLSTLLEQSFSLVVLDAQRKGLEIVQRSPALLPENLVLDGG
;
A
#
# COMPACT_ATOMS: atom_id res chain seq x y z
N MET A 1 76.12 -53.99 57.86
CA MET A 1 75.71 -54.28 56.47
C MET A 1 76.95 -54.41 55.61
N SER A 2 77.15 -55.58 55.01
CA SER A 2 78.26 -55.86 54.08
C SER A 2 78.18 -54.91 52.89
N THR A 3 79.33 -54.48 52.35
CA THR A 3 79.42 -53.66 51.12
C THR A 3 78.57 -54.26 49.99
N LYS A 4 78.52 -55.60 49.92
CA LYS A 4 77.72 -56.37 48.96
C LYS A 4 76.22 -56.11 49.08
N GLU A 5 75.66 -56.05 50.29
CA GLU A 5 74.23 -55.83 50.54
C GLU A 5 73.77 -54.41 50.15
N ARG A 6 74.65 -53.40 50.32
CA ARG A 6 74.38 -52.02 49.90
C ARG A 6 74.35 -51.89 48.38
N TRP A 7 75.29 -52.53 47.68
CA TRP A 7 75.30 -52.59 46.21
C TRP A 7 74.09 -53.32 45.65
N GLU A 8 73.68 -54.42 46.29
CA GLU A 8 72.51 -55.20 45.89
C GLU A 8 71.19 -54.42 46.08
N LYS A 9 71.01 -53.72 47.21
CA LYS A 9 69.86 -52.81 47.41
C LYS A 9 69.83 -51.67 46.38
N ARG A 10 70.98 -51.07 46.06
CA ARG A 10 71.08 -49.98 45.08
C ARG A 10 70.76 -50.48 43.67
N PHE A 11 71.31 -51.62 43.28
CA PHE A 11 71.05 -52.28 42.00
C PHE A 11 69.57 -52.63 41.84
N ASN A 12 68.95 -53.22 42.88
CA ASN A 12 67.53 -53.56 42.85
C ASN A 12 66.62 -52.33 42.78
N ARG A 13 66.96 -51.24 43.48
CA ARG A 13 66.23 -49.96 43.38
C ARG A 13 66.35 -49.34 41.99
N GLU A 14 67.55 -49.32 41.42
CA GLU A 14 67.77 -48.77 40.08
C GLU A 14 67.09 -49.61 38.99
N ARG A 15 67.15 -50.94 39.11
CA ARG A 15 66.40 -51.85 38.23
C ARG A 15 64.89 -51.66 38.34
N ALA A 16 64.36 -51.48 39.55
CA ALA A 16 62.94 -51.21 39.77
C ALA A 16 62.52 -49.84 39.20
N ALA A 17 63.33 -48.80 39.41
CA ALA A 17 63.07 -47.47 38.87
C ALA A 17 63.12 -47.44 37.33
N ARG A 18 64.07 -48.15 36.70
CA ARG A 18 64.13 -48.30 35.24
C ARG A 18 62.89 -49.02 34.69
N ARG A 19 62.50 -50.12 35.33
CA ARG A 19 61.29 -50.85 34.93
C ARG A 19 60.03 -49.99 35.07
N GLN A 20 59.89 -49.25 36.16
CA GLN A 20 58.78 -48.30 36.35
C GLN A 20 58.79 -47.17 35.30
N ALA A 21 59.97 -46.66 34.92
CA ALA A 21 60.09 -45.65 33.87
C ALA A 21 59.73 -46.21 32.49
N GLU A 22 60.17 -47.44 32.17
CA GLU A 22 59.80 -48.15 30.94
C GLU A 22 58.29 -48.40 30.87
N ASP A 23 57.68 -48.92 31.94
CA ASP A 23 56.24 -49.16 32.02
C ASP A 23 55.45 -47.84 31.86
N LEU A 24 55.90 -46.75 32.48
CA LEU A 24 55.29 -45.43 32.36
C LEU A 24 55.42 -44.87 30.94
N LEU A 25 56.58 -44.99 30.30
CA LEU A 25 56.80 -44.55 28.93
C LEU A 25 55.93 -45.33 27.95
N GLU A 26 55.79 -46.64 28.14
CA GLU A 26 54.93 -47.48 27.32
C GLU A 26 53.45 -47.07 27.49
N GLN A 27 53.00 -46.83 28.72
CA GLN A 27 51.66 -46.33 28.98
C GLN A 27 51.41 -44.97 28.31
N ARG A 28 52.32 -44.01 28.47
CA ARG A 28 52.18 -42.68 27.86
C ARG A 28 52.20 -42.74 26.33
N SER A 29 53.00 -43.64 25.75
CA SER A 29 53.02 -43.86 24.30
C SER A 29 51.67 -44.37 23.80
N ARG A 30 51.06 -45.33 24.51
CA ARG A 30 49.72 -45.84 24.17
C ARG A 30 48.64 -44.77 24.33
N ASP A 31 48.67 -43.98 25.41
CA ASP A 31 47.72 -42.90 25.65
C ASP A 31 47.81 -41.82 24.56
N LEU A 32 49.03 -41.39 24.20
CA LEU A 32 49.27 -40.42 23.13
C LEU A 32 48.79 -40.94 21.78
N TYR A 33 49.02 -42.22 21.49
CA TYR A 33 48.53 -42.85 20.28
C TYR A 33 47.00 -42.84 20.21
N ALA A 34 46.32 -43.21 21.30
CA ALA A 34 44.86 -43.20 21.37
C ALA A 34 44.28 -41.78 21.21
N VAL A 35 44.83 -40.80 21.93
CA VAL A 35 44.38 -39.40 21.84
C VAL A 35 44.62 -38.82 20.45
N ASN A 36 45.77 -39.08 19.81
CA ASN A 36 46.02 -38.64 18.44
C ASN A 36 45.04 -39.27 17.45
N GLN A 37 44.72 -40.56 17.62
CA GLN A 37 43.75 -41.23 16.76
C GLN A 37 42.35 -40.63 16.89
N ASP A 38 41.92 -40.30 18.12
CA ASP A 38 40.62 -39.66 18.35
C ASP A 38 40.61 -38.21 17.85
N LEU A 39 41.73 -37.50 17.98
CA LEU A 39 41.90 -36.16 17.42
C LEU A 39 41.76 -36.16 15.89
N GLU A 40 42.39 -37.11 15.20
CA GLU A 40 42.26 -37.23 13.75
C GLU A 40 40.83 -37.55 13.30
N LYS A 41 40.12 -38.42 14.04
CA LYS A 41 38.68 -38.67 13.78
C LYS A 41 37.84 -37.41 13.98
N ALA A 42 38.07 -36.68 15.07
CA ALA A 42 37.34 -35.45 15.38
C ALA A 42 37.61 -34.37 14.33
N LYS A 43 38.87 -34.22 13.90
CA LYS A 43 39.28 -33.30 12.83
C LYS A 43 38.61 -33.65 11.51
N ALA A 44 38.65 -34.92 11.08
CA ALA A 44 38.00 -35.36 9.85
C ALA A 44 36.48 -35.08 9.86
N SER A 45 35.82 -35.35 10.99
CA SER A 45 34.40 -35.04 11.18
C SER A 45 34.12 -33.53 11.11
N LEU A 46 34.95 -32.70 11.73
CA LEU A 46 34.82 -31.25 11.68
C LEU A 46 35.01 -30.71 10.26
N GLU A 47 36.04 -31.17 9.55
CA GLU A 47 36.29 -30.78 8.16
C GLU A 47 35.13 -31.17 7.24
N GLN A 48 34.53 -32.35 7.46
CA GLN A 48 33.34 -32.75 6.71
C GLN A 48 32.16 -31.82 7.00
N ARG A 49 31.89 -31.51 8.28
CA ARG A 49 30.80 -30.59 8.65
C ARG A 49 31.02 -29.19 8.10
N VAL A 50 32.26 -28.70 8.06
CA VAL A 50 32.60 -27.41 7.46
C VAL A 50 32.29 -27.43 5.96
N ARG A 51 32.74 -28.46 5.22
CA ARG A 51 32.42 -28.61 3.79
C ARG A 51 30.91 -28.63 3.54
N GLU A 52 30.18 -29.47 4.26
CA GLU A 52 28.71 -29.57 4.12
C GLU A 52 28.00 -28.23 4.39
N ARG A 53 28.45 -27.48 5.40
CA ARG A 53 27.87 -26.17 5.75
C ARG A 53 28.24 -25.09 4.75
N THR A 54 29.46 -25.09 4.22
CA THR A 54 29.88 -24.15 3.17
C THR A 54 29.05 -24.36 1.91
N ASP A 55 28.90 -25.61 1.45
CA ASP A 55 28.09 -25.94 0.27
C ASP A 55 26.61 -25.53 0.46
N ALA A 56 26.07 -25.75 1.66
CA ALA A 56 24.70 -25.34 1.99
C ALA A 56 24.54 -23.81 1.99
N LEU A 57 25.53 -23.08 2.52
CA LEU A 57 25.53 -21.62 2.54
C LEU A 57 25.65 -21.03 1.14
N GLU A 58 26.52 -21.56 0.29
CA GLU A 58 26.65 -21.10 -1.10
C GLU A 58 25.34 -21.26 -1.87
N LYS A 59 24.66 -22.39 -1.72
CA LYS A 59 23.33 -22.61 -2.31
C LYS A 59 22.28 -21.63 -1.77
N ALA A 60 22.27 -21.40 -0.46
CA ALA A 60 21.35 -20.46 0.16
C ALA A 60 21.58 -19.03 -0.34
N ILE A 61 22.84 -18.59 -0.41
CA ILE A 61 23.21 -17.26 -0.93
C ILE A 61 22.77 -17.11 -2.39
N GLY A 62 23.02 -18.12 -3.24
CA GLY A 62 22.55 -18.09 -4.63
C GLY A 62 21.03 -17.93 -4.73
N SER A 63 20.27 -18.72 -3.97
CA SER A 63 18.81 -18.61 -3.96
C SER A 63 18.28 -17.26 -3.45
N LEU A 64 18.96 -16.68 -2.45
CA LEU A 64 18.61 -15.36 -1.92
C LEU A 64 18.94 -14.25 -2.92
N HIS A 65 20.02 -14.40 -3.69
CA HIS A 65 20.38 -13.46 -4.74
C HIS A 65 19.34 -13.47 -5.87
N ASP A 66 18.96 -14.66 -6.35
CA ASP A 66 17.93 -14.81 -7.38
C ASP A 66 16.58 -14.22 -6.94
N GLU A 67 16.19 -14.44 -5.68
CA GLU A 67 14.96 -13.87 -5.11
C GLU A 67 15.05 -12.34 -4.98
N ALA A 68 16.20 -11.81 -4.56
CA ALA A 68 16.43 -10.37 -4.47
C ALA A 68 16.36 -9.70 -5.85
N GLU A 69 16.94 -10.31 -6.88
CA GLU A 69 16.88 -9.81 -8.26
C GLU A 69 15.45 -9.79 -8.78
N LYS A 70 14.69 -10.87 -8.59
CA LYS A 70 13.27 -10.93 -8.96
C LYS A 70 12.45 -9.86 -8.26
N ARG A 71 12.68 -9.65 -6.96
CA ARG A 71 11.98 -8.60 -6.20
C ARG A 71 12.27 -7.22 -6.75
N LEU A 72 13.54 -6.93 -7.07
CA LEU A 72 13.92 -5.64 -7.65
C LEU A 72 13.23 -5.40 -9.01
N GLN A 73 13.18 -6.43 -9.87
CA GLN A 73 12.48 -6.35 -11.15
C GLN A 73 10.98 -6.08 -10.98
N VAL A 74 10.32 -6.79 -10.05
CA VAL A 74 8.89 -6.57 -9.76
C VAL A 74 8.64 -5.18 -9.18
N GLU A 75 9.50 -4.71 -8.28
CA GLU A 75 9.40 -3.37 -7.70
C GLU A 75 9.55 -2.28 -8.77
N GLN A 76 10.49 -2.45 -9.68
CA GLN A 76 10.67 -1.52 -10.80
C GLN A 76 9.45 -1.51 -11.73
N GLN A 77 8.93 -2.67 -12.11
CA GLN A 77 7.72 -2.76 -12.94
C GLN A 77 6.51 -2.11 -12.26
N LEU A 78 6.36 -2.35 -10.96
CA LEU A 78 5.27 -1.75 -10.18
C LEU A 78 5.41 -0.24 -10.13
N ARG A 79 6.63 0.28 -9.95
CA ARG A 79 6.91 1.71 -9.95
C ARG A 79 6.61 2.35 -11.31
N GLU A 80 7.06 1.74 -12.41
CA GLU A 80 6.79 2.23 -13.77
C GLU A 80 5.29 2.23 -14.07
N SER A 81 4.57 1.17 -13.71
CA SER A 81 3.13 1.09 -13.87
C SER A 81 2.39 2.15 -13.03
N ARG A 82 2.85 2.40 -11.80
CA ARG A 82 2.27 3.42 -10.93
C ARG A 82 2.49 4.82 -11.51
N ASP A 83 3.72 5.14 -11.90
CA ASP A 83 4.07 6.45 -12.41
C ASP A 83 3.31 6.75 -13.72
N SER A 84 3.15 5.75 -14.60
CA SER A 84 2.31 5.87 -15.80
C SER A 84 0.82 6.09 -15.47
N ALA A 85 0.29 5.39 -14.47
CA ALA A 85 -1.10 5.56 -14.05
C ALA A 85 -1.36 6.97 -13.47
N ILE A 86 -0.41 7.51 -12.70
CA ILE A 86 -0.50 8.87 -12.16
C ILE A 86 -0.49 9.89 -13.30
N GLU A 87 0.44 9.78 -14.25
CA GLU A 87 0.51 10.68 -15.41
C GLU A 87 -0.79 10.67 -16.22
N LEU A 88 -1.35 9.48 -16.49
CA LEU A 88 -2.63 9.35 -17.19
C LEU A 88 -3.79 9.99 -16.42
N ALA A 89 -3.81 9.86 -15.09
CA ALA A 89 -4.84 10.47 -14.26
C ALA A 89 -4.76 12.00 -14.26
N GLU A 90 -3.56 12.57 -14.24
CA GLU A 90 -3.33 14.01 -14.35
C GLU A 90 -3.77 14.54 -15.71
N LEU A 91 -3.35 13.88 -16.81
CA LEU A 91 -3.75 14.26 -18.16
C LEU A 91 -5.26 14.16 -18.38
N LYS A 92 -5.90 13.10 -17.85
CA LYS A 92 -7.36 12.95 -17.88
C LYS A 92 -8.05 14.13 -17.18
N SER A 93 -7.56 14.51 -16.00
CA SER A 93 -8.13 15.58 -15.19
C SER A 93 -7.99 16.95 -15.89
N GLU A 94 -6.81 17.25 -16.42
CA GLU A 94 -6.56 18.48 -17.17
C GLU A 94 -7.43 18.58 -18.42
N PHE A 95 -7.53 17.47 -19.16
CA PHE A 95 -8.38 17.41 -20.35
C PHE A 95 -9.84 17.68 -20.01
N ILE A 96 -10.39 17.03 -18.98
CA ILE A 96 -11.80 17.22 -18.59
C ILE A 96 -12.04 18.65 -18.08
N ALA A 97 -11.13 19.20 -17.28
CA ALA A 97 -11.24 20.59 -16.82
C ALA A 97 -11.27 21.58 -17.98
N ARG A 98 -10.37 21.43 -18.96
CA ARG A 98 -10.33 22.27 -20.15
C ARG A 98 -11.59 22.15 -21.00
N MET A 99 -12.02 20.91 -21.27
CA MET A 99 -13.25 20.66 -22.04
C MET A 99 -14.48 21.25 -21.33
N SER A 100 -14.55 21.15 -20.01
CA SER A 100 -15.64 21.74 -19.21
C SER A 100 -15.71 23.27 -19.45
N HIS A 101 -14.59 23.98 -19.39
CA HIS A 101 -14.55 25.42 -19.70
C HIS A 101 -14.93 25.74 -21.15
N GLU A 102 -14.41 24.97 -22.11
CA GLU A 102 -14.68 25.15 -23.54
C GLU A 102 -16.15 24.86 -23.91
N ILE A 103 -16.84 23.99 -23.16
CA ILE A 103 -18.28 23.71 -23.34
C ILE A 103 -19.15 24.72 -22.57
N ARG A 104 -18.77 25.10 -21.35
CA ARG A 104 -19.55 26.00 -20.50
C ARG A 104 -19.73 27.38 -21.13
N THR A 105 -18.71 27.88 -21.82
CA THR A 105 -18.73 29.20 -22.47
C THR A 105 -19.83 29.32 -23.55
N PRO A 106 -19.87 28.47 -24.61
CA PRO A 106 -20.94 28.53 -25.60
C PRO A 106 -22.31 28.17 -25.02
N LEU A 107 -22.37 27.25 -24.05
CA LEU A 107 -23.64 26.85 -23.43
C LEU A 107 -24.26 27.97 -22.59
N ASN A 108 -23.44 28.70 -21.82
CA ASN A 108 -23.89 29.88 -21.07
C ASN A 108 -24.36 30.99 -22.03
N ALA A 109 -23.71 31.17 -23.18
CA ALA A 109 -24.17 32.12 -24.20
C ALA A 109 -25.54 31.73 -24.78
N ILE A 110 -25.74 30.44 -25.10
CA ILE A 110 -27.02 29.91 -25.58
C ILE A 110 -28.12 30.11 -24.52
N LEU A 111 -27.84 29.80 -23.25
CA LEU A 111 -28.79 30.00 -22.15
C LEU A 111 -29.10 31.49 -21.91
N GLY A 112 -28.09 32.35 -21.99
CA GLY A 112 -28.28 33.80 -21.89
C GLY A 112 -29.20 34.33 -22.99
N LEU A 113 -28.95 33.96 -24.25
CA LEU A 113 -29.81 34.32 -25.38
C LEU A 113 -31.22 33.74 -25.25
N THR A 114 -31.34 32.49 -24.79
CA THR A 114 -32.63 31.83 -24.56
C THR A 114 -33.44 32.58 -23.50
N ASN A 115 -32.81 33.02 -22.41
CA ASN A 115 -33.47 33.82 -21.38
C ASN A 115 -33.92 35.18 -21.91
N LEU A 116 -33.08 35.88 -22.68
CA LEU A 116 -33.46 37.15 -23.31
C LEU A 116 -34.65 37.00 -24.27
N LEU A 117 -34.72 35.90 -25.03
CA LEU A 117 -35.85 35.62 -25.91
C LEU A 117 -37.11 35.29 -25.12
N LEU A 118 -37.01 34.57 -23.99
CA LEU A 118 -38.14 34.25 -23.12
C LEU A 118 -38.79 35.49 -22.50
N ASP A 119 -38.04 36.59 -22.36
CA ASP A 119 -38.54 37.89 -21.89
C ASP A 119 -39.23 38.73 -22.99
N SER A 120 -39.21 38.24 -24.25
CA SER A 120 -39.82 38.92 -25.40
C SER A 120 -41.26 38.44 -25.68
N PRO A 121 -42.04 39.16 -26.50
CA PRO A 121 -43.37 38.70 -26.91
C PRO A 121 -43.24 37.44 -27.79
N LEU A 122 -43.72 36.31 -27.29
CA LEU A 122 -43.64 35.00 -27.96
C LEU A 122 -45.02 34.35 -28.08
N GLU A 123 -45.21 33.60 -29.15
CA GLU A 123 -46.33 32.66 -29.24
C GLU A 123 -46.16 31.50 -28.25
N VAL A 124 -47.28 30.90 -27.82
CA VAL A 124 -47.28 29.80 -26.83
C VAL A 124 -46.32 28.68 -27.22
N GLN A 125 -46.32 28.29 -28.50
CA GLN A 125 -45.45 27.22 -29.00
C GLN A 125 -43.96 27.58 -28.96
N GLN A 126 -43.60 28.83 -29.29
CA GLN A 126 -42.21 29.32 -29.24
C GLN A 126 -41.69 29.38 -27.81
N LYS A 127 -42.53 29.85 -26.87
CA LYS A 127 -42.20 29.85 -25.44
C LYS A 127 -41.90 28.44 -24.94
N GLN A 128 -42.74 27.47 -25.29
CA GLN A 128 -42.58 26.08 -24.87
C GLN A 128 -41.30 25.44 -25.43
N GLN A 129 -40.95 25.76 -26.68
CA GLN A 129 -39.69 25.35 -27.30
C GLN A 129 -38.47 25.96 -26.57
N LEU A 130 -38.49 27.26 -26.28
CA LEU A 130 -37.41 27.94 -25.58
C LEU A 130 -37.26 27.46 -24.13
N GLU A 131 -38.35 27.18 -23.42
CA GLU A 131 -38.28 26.54 -22.09
C GLU A 131 -37.65 25.14 -22.16
N THR A 132 -37.93 24.38 -23.22
CA THR A 132 -37.30 23.07 -23.47
C THR A 132 -35.79 23.23 -23.69
N VAL A 133 -35.36 24.19 -24.52
CA VAL A 133 -33.94 24.51 -24.75
C VAL A 133 -33.25 24.90 -23.44
N ARG A 134 -33.87 25.79 -22.65
CA ARG A 134 -33.35 26.23 -21.35
C ARG A 134 -33.17 25.05 -20.39
N SER A 135 -34.21 24.21 -20.24
CA SER A 135 -34.16 23.05 -19.35
C SER A 135 -33.07 22.05 -19.78
N SER A 136 -32.96 21.77 -21.07
CA SER A 136 -31.93 20.88 -21.63
C SER A 136 -30.52 21.43 -21.41
N GLY A 137 -30.32 22.74 -21.59
CA GLY A 137 -29.03 23.38 -21.36
C GLY A 137 -28.62 23.37 -19.89
N GLN A 138 -29.58 23.56 -18.96
CA GLN A 138 -29.33 23.43 -17.52
C GLN A 138 -28.97 21.99 -17.12
N ILE A 139 -29.64 20.99 -17.69
CA ILE A 139 -29.31 19.58 -17.46
C ILE A 139 -27.89 19.28 -17.98
N LEU A 140 -27.54 19.76 -19.17
CA LEU A 140 -26.22 19.55 -19.74
C LEU A 140 -25.12 20.21 -18.90
N LEU A 141 -25.33 21.42 -18.39
CA LEU A 141 -24.41 22.07 -17.45
C LEU A 141 -24.19 21.24 -16.18
N ARG A 142 -25.27 20.65 -15.64
CA ARG A 142 -25.17 19.77 -14.46
C ARG A 142 -24.33 18.53 -14.77
N ILE A 143 -24.63 17.83 -15.87
CA ILE A 143 -23.87 16.64 -16.29
C ILE A 143 -22.39 16.96 -16.46
N ILE A 144 -22.05 18.10 -17.06
CA ILE A 144 -20.65 18.52 -17.23
C ILE A 144 -19.99 18.81 -15.88
N SER A 145 -20.72 19.43 -14.94
CA SER A 145 -20.23 19.64 -13.57
C SER A 145 -19.96 18.31 -12.88
N ASP A 146 -20.92 17.38 -12.92
CA ASP A 146 -20.80 16.06 -12.29
C ASP A 146 -19.59 15.29 -12.84
N ILE A 147 -19.33 15.36 -14.15
CA ILE A 147 -18.15 14.73 -14.78
C ILE A 147 -16.85 15.38 -14.30
N LEU A 148 -16.83 16.70 -14.15
CA LEU A 148 -15.67 17.43 -13.65
C LEU A 148 -15.38 17.05 -12.19
N ASP A 149 -16.41 17.01 -11.34
CA ASP A 149 -16.26 16.71 -9.93
C ASP A 149 -15.85 15.25 -9.71
N MET A 150 -16.39 14.30 -10.49
CA MET A 150 -15.91 12.92 -10.52
C MET A 150 -14.41 12.84 -10.89
N SER A 151 -13.97 13.68 -11.84
CA SER A 151 -12.56 13.70 -12.25
C SER A 151 -11.64 14.30 -11.19
N LYS A 152 -12.12 15.28 -10.42
CA LYS A 152 -11.39 15.80 -9.25
C LYS A 152 -11.29 14.75 -8.15
N ILE A 153 -12.35 13.98 -7.89
CA ILE A 153 -12.37 12.89 -6.90
C ILE A 153 -11.36 11.81 -7.29
N ASP A 154 -11.37 11.35 -8.55
CA ASP A 154 -10.42 10.36 -9.07
C ASP A 154 -8.95 10.80 -8.88
N ALA A 155 -8.70 12.10 -8.91
CA ALA A 155 -7.38 12.70 -8.77
C ALA A 155 -7.04 13.15 -7.33
N ASP A 156 -7.91 12.88 -6.35
CA ASP A 156 -7.79 13.34 -4.96
C ASP A 156 -7.64 14.87 -4.83
N LYS A 157 -8.30 15.61 -5.74
CA LYS A 157 -8.28 17.08 -5.89
C LYS A 157 -9.64 17.73 -5.61
N LEU A 158 -10.58 17.02 -4.98
CA LEU A 158 -11.86 17.60 -4.61
C LEU A 158 -11.70 18.39 -3.30
N ASP A 159 -11.74 19.72 -3.41
CA ASP A 159 -11.82 20.61 -2.26
C ASP A 159 -13.29 20.81 -1.87
N LEU A 160 -13.62 20.51 -0.62
CA LEU A 160 -14.95 20.76 -0.06
C LEU A 160 -15.03 22.22 0.43
N GLU A 161 -16.08 22.93 0.04
CA GLU A 161 -16.30 24.31 0.46
C GLU A 161 -17.20 24.35 1.69
N PHE A 162 -16.58 24.34 2.87
CA PHE A 162 -17.31 24.40 4.14
C PHE A 162 -17.93 25.78 4.37
N ALA A 163 -19.25 25.87 4.27
CA ALA A 163 -20.02 27.09 4.50
C ALA A 163 -21.17 26.86 5.49
N PRO A 164 -21.61 27.89 6.23
CA PRO A 164 -22.85 27.81 7.01
C PRO A 164 -24.05 27.66 6.08
N VAL A 165 -24.75 26.53 6.16
CA VAL A 165 -25.94 26.24 5.36
C VAL A 165 -27.16 26.20 6.27
N ASN A 166 -28.22 26.90 5.88
CA ASN A 166 -29.50 26.85 6.58
C ASN A 166 -30.21 25.53 6.28
N LEU A 167 -30.36 24.69 7.30
CA LEU A 167 -30.87 23.33 7.14
C LEU A 167 -32.34 23.31 6.71
N SER A 168 -33.16 24.25 7.20
CA SER A 168 -34.58 24.36 6.86
C SER A 168 -34.75 24.71 5.39
N THR A 169 -34.00 25.69 4.89
CA THR A 169 -34.03 26.08 3.48
C THR A 169 -33.55 24.95 2.56
N LEU A 170 -32.48 24.25 2.93
CA LEU A 170 -31.97 23.11 2.14
C LEU A 170 -33.00 21.98 2.04
N LEU A 171 -33.67 21.66 3.15
CA LEU A 171 -34.71 20.63 3.18
C LEU A 171 -35.94 21.05 2.36
N GLU A 172 -36.41 22.29 2.48
CA GLU A 172 -37.51 22.80 1.67
C GLU A 172 -37.22 22.74 0.17
N GLN A 173 -36.02 23.18 -0.24
CA GLN A 173 -35.58 23.13 -1.63
C GLN A 173 -35.52 21.68 -2.13
N SER A 174 -34.94 20.77 -1.35
CA SER A 174 -34.84 19.35 -1.69
C SER A 174 -36.22 18.69 -1.84
N PHE A 175 -37.16 18.99 -0.94
CA PHE A 175 -38.53 18.49 -1.02
C PHE A 175 -39.27 19.04 -2.24
N SER A 176 -39.07 20.32 -2.57
CA SER A 176 -39.72 20.95 -3.73
C SER A 176 -39.39 20.25 -5.06
N LEU A 177 -38.19 19.66 -5.17
CA LEU A 177 -37.75 18.94 -6.36
C LEU A 177 -38.55 17.65 -6.62
N VAL A 178 -39.04 17.00 -5.56
CA VAL A 178 -39.70 15.67 -5.65
C VAL A 178 -41.21 15.73 -5.43
N VAL A 179 -41.74 16.81 -4.84
CA VAL A 179 -43.17 16.99 -4.55
C VAL A 179 -44.03 16.86 -5.80
N LEU A 180 -43.65 17.49 -6.90
CA LEU A 180 -44.43 17.46 -8.15
C LEU A 180 -44.52 16.04 -8.74
N ASP A 181 -43.41 15.30 -8.73
CA ASP A 181 -43.39 13.93 -9.23
C ASP A 181 -44.13 12.96 -8.30
N ALA A 182 -44.06 13.17 -6.98
CA ALA A 182 -44.83 12.39 -6.03
C ALA A 182 -46.34 12.62 -6.18
N GLN A 183 -46.78 13.88 -6.30
CA GLN A 183 -48.19 14.20 -6.58
C GLN A 183 -48.69 13.54 -7.87
N ARG A 184 -47.91 13.59 -8.95
CA ARG A 184 -48.23 12.91 -10.22
C ARG A 184 -48.38 11.40 -10.06
N LYS A 185 -47.65 10.80 -9.12
CA LYS A 185 -47.70 9.38 -8.81
C LYS A 185 -48.71 9.03 -7.71
N GLY A 186 -49.47 10.01 -7.20
CA GLY A 186 -50.42 9.82 -6.10
C GLY A 186 -49.76 9.47 -4.77
N LEU A 187 -48.49 9.85 -4.59
CA LEU A 187 -47.70 9.59 -3.39
C LEU A 187 -47.71 10.82 -2.48
N GLU A 188 -47.93 10.58 -1.18
CA GLU A 188 -47.81 11.60 -0.13
C GLU A 188 -46.37 11.62 0.40
N ILE A 189 -45.75 12.80 0.45
CA ILE A 189 -44.45 12.98 1.11
C ILE A 189 -44.66 13.81 2.38
N VAL A 190 -44.25 13.26 3.53
CA VAL A 190 -44.32 13.92 4.83
C VAL A 190 -42.92 14.25 5.31
N GLN A 191 -42.64 15.53 5.56
CA GLN A 191 -41.40 15.96 6.20
C GLN A 191 -41.57 15.95 7.72
N ARG A 192 -40.66 15.28 8.44
CA ARG A 192 -40.64 15.30 9.91
C ARG A 192 -39.24 15.64 10.41
N SER A 193 -39.11 16.84 10.96
CA SER A 193 -37.84 17.38 11.46
C SER A 193 -37.90 17.53 12.99
N PRO A 194 -36.92 17.02 13.76
CA PRO A 194 -36.86 17.24 15.21
C PRO A 194 -36.73 18.72 15.56
N ALA A 195 -37.38 19.15 16.65
CA ALA A 195 -37.35 20.56 17.11
C ALA A 195 -35.96 21.04 17.59
N LEU A 196 -35.01 20.13 17.78
CA LEU A 196 -33.64 20.41 18.23
C LEU A 196 -32.63 20.51 17.08
N LEU A 197 -33.09 20.52 15.82
CA LEU A 197 -32.18 20.69 14.70
C LEU A 197 -31.56 22.10 14.73
N PRO A 198 -30.22 22.22 14.62
CA PRO A 198 -29.58 23.51 14.50
C PRO A 198 -30.01 24.18 13.18
N GLU A 199 -30.32 25.47 13.24
CA GLU A 199 -30.74 26.23 12.04
C GLU A 199 -29.65 26.28 10.98
N ASN A 200 -28.38 26.36 11.40
CA ASN A 200 -27.23 26.39 10.51
C ASN A 200 -26.28 25.24 10.83
N LEU A 201 -25.81 24.54 9.80
CA LEU A 201 -24.76 23.54 9.90
C LEU A 201 -23.63 23.90 8.95
N VAL A 202 -22.39 23.60 9.33
CA VAL A 202 -21.26 23.69 8.41
C VAL A 202 -21.29 22.45 7.53
N LEU A 203 -21.58 22.66 6.25
CA LEU A 203 -21.68 21.63 5.22
C LEU A 203 -20.84 22.04 4.03
N ASP A 204 -20.60 21.10 3.12
CA ASP A 204 -20.15 21.44 1.78
C ASP A 204 -21.27 22.20 1.07
N GLY A 205 -21.00 23.47 0.73
CA GLY A 205 -21.95 24.38 0.09
C GLY A 205 -21.85 24.40 -1.43
N GLY A 206 -20.91 23.64 -2.00
CA GLY A 206 -20.63 23.52 -3.44
C GLY A 206 -21.61 22.63 -4.19
#